data_AF-A0A9D1YZM5-F1
#
_entry.id   AF-A0A9D1YZM5-F1
#
_cell.length_a   1.000
_cell.length_b   1.000
_cell.length_c   1.000
_cell.angle_alpha   90.00
_cell.angle_beta   90.00
_cell.angle_gamma   90.00
#
_symmetry.space_group_name_H-M   'P 1'
#
loop_
_entity.id
_entity.type
_entity.pdbx_description
1 polymer ?
#
loop_
_entity_poly.entity_id
_entity_poly.type
_entity_poly.pdbx_seq_one_letter_code
_entity_poly.pdbx_strand_id
1 'polypeptide(L)' 'VRAMVELLDLAESGVWQRLRQCAADPCRDAFVDRSRPGLRQFCSTRCANRAHAAASRSRRR' A
#
# COMPACT_ATOMS: atom_id res chain seq x y z
N VAL A 1 -19.13 3.52 -1.06
CA VAL A 1 -19.80 2.20 -1.19
C VAL A 1 -18.83 1.10 -1.65
N ARG A 2 -18.12 1.23 -2.79
CA ARG A 2 -17.17 0.19 -3.28
C ARG A 2 -16.09 -0.24 -2.27
N ALA A 3 -15.57 0.70 -1.48
CA ALA A 3 -14.56 0.41 -0.46
C ALA A 3 -15.07 -0.48 0.70
N MET A 4 -16.39 -0.53 0.94
CA MET A 4 -16.96 -1.33 2.04
C MET A 4 -17.17 -2.78 1.63
N VAL A 5 -17.63 -3.03 0.40
CA VAL A 5 -17.76 -4.39 -0.15
C VAL A 5 -16.41 -5.09 -0.21
N GLU A 6 -15.38 -4.40 -0.67
CA GLU A 6 -14.02 -4.94 -0.72
C GLU A 6 -13.43 -5.25 0.68
N LEU A 7 -13.89 -4.53 1.72
CA LEU A 7 -13.50 -4.79 3.10
C LEU A 7 -14.21 -6.02 3.67
N LEU A 8 -15.47 -6.25 3.28
CA LEU A 8 -16.24 -7.44 3.67
C LEU A 8 -15.70 -8.70 2.98
N ASP A 9 -15.37 -8.63 1.69
CA ASP A 9 -14.75 -9.75 0.98
C ASP A 9 -13.42 -10.18 1.64
N LEU A 10 -12.62 -9.23 2.11
CA LEU A 10 -11.40 -9.49 2.88
C LEU A 10 -11.68 -10.17 4.22
N ALA A 11 -12.76 -9.75 4.90
CA ALA A 11 -13.15 -10.30 6.18
C ALA A 11 -13.58 -11.76 6.05
N GLU A 12 -14.35 -12.07 5.02
CA GLU A 12 -14.86 -13.43 4.76
C GLU A 12 -13.78 -14.37 4.21
N SER A 13 -12.88 -13.87 3.36
CA SER A 13 -11.81 -14.68 2.76
C SER A 13 -10.61 -14.96 3.69
N GLY A 14 -10.58 -14.37 4.89
CA GLY A 14 -9.50 -14.55 5.87
C GLY A 14 -8.15 -13.95 5.45
N VAL A 15 -8.07 -13.22 4.33
CA VAL A 15 -6.81 -12.63 3.82
C VAL A 15 -6.49 -11.27 4.42
N TRP A 16 -6.74 -11.10 5.72
CA TRP A 16 -6.38 -9.89 6.48
C TRP A 16 -4.90 -9.51 6.36
N GLN A 17 -4.02 -10.48 6.10
CA GLN A 17 -2.59 -10.27 5.81
C GLN A 17 -2.33 -9.41 4.57
N ARG A 18 -3.33 -9.19 3.71
CA ARG A 18 -3.27 -8.30 2.55
C ARG A 18 -3.67 -6.86 2.88
N LEU A 19 -4.24 -6.59 4.06
CA LEU A 19 -4.44 -5.22 4.53
C LEU A 19 -3.10 -4.68 5.05
N ARG A 20 -2.57 -3.64 4.39
CA ARG A 20 -1.25 -3.07 4.68
C ARG A 20 -1.34 -1.56 4.88
N GLN A 21 -0.44 -1.00 5.67
CA GLN A 21 -0.21 0.45 5.73
C GLN A 21 0.79 0.87 4.65
N CYS A 22 0.58 2.04 4.05
CA CYS A 22 1.50 2.60 3.07
C CYS A 22 2.88 2.90 3.67
N ALA A 23 3.95 2.42 3.03
CA ALA A 23 5.33 2.62 3.47
C ALA A 23 5.93 4.00 3.07
N ALA A 24 5.20 4.84 2.35
CA ALA A 24 5.71 6.14 1.91
C ALA A 24 5.44 7.22 2.96
N ASP A 25 6.46 7.87 3.50
CA ASP A 25 6.26 9.02 4.39
C ASP A 25 5.84 10.28 3.60
N PRO A 26 4.90 11.12 4.09
CA PRO A 26 4.11 11.01 5.33
C PRO A 26 2.73 10.34 5.17
N CYS A 27 2.54 9.47 4.18
CA CYS A 27 1.27 8.76 3.99
C CYS A 27 0.98 7.84 5.19
N ARG A 28 -0.30 7.79 5.60
CA ARG A 28 -0.79 6.92 6.67
C ARG A 28 -1.96 6.03 6.22
N ASP A 29 -2.28 6.05 4.93
CA ASP A 29 -3.40 5.32 4.36
C ASP A 29 -3.17 3.82 4.45
N ALA A 30 -4.24 3.09 4.80
CA ALA A 30 -4.31 1.65 4.63
C ALA A 30 -4.74 1.30 3.20
N PHE A 31 -4.27 0.18 2.68
CA PHE A 31 -4.67 -0.34 1.38
C PHE A 31 -4.69 -1.86 1.38
N VAL A 32 -5.42 -2.41 0.41
CA VAL A 32 -5.51 -3.84 0.17
C VAL A 32 -4.51 -4.24 -0.91
N ASP A 33 -3.63 -5.16 -0.60
CA ASP A 33 -2.66 -5.69 -1.53
C ASP A 33 -3.29 -6.72 -2.48
N ARG A 34 -3.71 -6.24 -3.66
CA ARG A 34 -4.22 -7.07 -4.77
C ARG A 34 -3.13 -7.55 -5.72
N SER A 35 -1.85 -7.31 -5.40
CA SER A 35 -0.76 -7.82 -6.24
C SER A 35 -0.72 -9.34 -6.16
N ARG A 36 -0.38 -9.99 -7.28
CA ARG A 36 -0.16 -11.44 -7.32
C ARG A 36 0.82 -11.91 -6.22
N PRO A 37 2.01 -11.29 -6.03
CA PRO A 37 2.92 -11.72 -4.98
C PRO A 37 2.45 -11.34 -3.56
N GLY A 38 1.52 -10.39 -3.41
CA GLY A 38 1.11 -9.92 -2.09
C GLY A 38 2.23 -9.18 -1.33
N LEU A 39 3.14 -8.52 -2.06
CA LEU A 39 4.29 -7.78 -1.52
C LEU A 39 4.28 -6.29 -1.86
N ARG A 40 3.12 -5.74 -2.21
CA ARG A 40 2.99 -4.33 -2.52
C ARG A 40 3.19 -3.50 -1.25
N GLN A 41 4.02 -2.46 -1.33
CA GLN A 41 4.37 -1.61 -0.19
C GLN A 41 3.68 -0.24 -0.18
N PHE A 42 3.11 0.20 -1.32
CA PHE A 42 2.58 1.56 -1.48
C PHE A 42 1.12 1.59 -1.95
N CYS A 43 0.30 2.46 -1.35
CA CYS A 43 -1.13 2.60 -1.70
C CYS A 43 -1.39 3.09 -3.12
N SER A 44 -0.39 3.68 -3.79
CA SER A 44 -0.49 4.19 -5.17
C SER A 44 0.88 4.39 -5.82
N THR A 45 0.91 4.54 -7.15
CA THR A 45 2.10 4.95 -7.91
C THR A 45 2.66 6.27 -7.42
N ARG A 46 1.79 7.22 -7.02
CA ARG A 46 2.21 8.51 -6.45
C ARG A 46 3.04 8.34 -5.17
N CYS A 47 2.63 7.43 -4.28
CA CYS A 47 3.37 7.12 -3.05
C CYS A 47 4.69 6.38 -3.33
N ALA A 48 4.68 5.44 -4.28
CA ALA A 48 5.91 4.76 -4.71
C ALA A 48 6.95 5.75 -5.25
N ASN A 49 6.55 6.62 -6.19
CA ASN A 49 7.44 7.62 -6.78
C ASN A 49 8.01 8.58 -5.73
N ARG A 50 7.20 8.99 -4.76
CA ARG A 50 7.64 9.86 -3.65
C ARG A 50 8.74 9.20 -2.82
N ALA A 51 8.54 7.94 -2.41
CA ALA A 51 9.50 7.18 -1.63
C ALA A 51 10.81 6.97 -2.41
N HIS A 52 10.72 6.58 -3.68
CA HIS A 52 11.90 6.41 -4.53
C HIS A 52 12.68 7.72 -4.75
N ALA A 53 11.97 8.84 -4.94
CA ALA A 53 12.60 10.14 -5.08
C ALA A 53 13.32 10.57 -3.79
N ALA A 54 12.72 10.32 -2.61
CA ALA A 54 13.36 10.59 -1.33
C ALA A 54 14.64 9.76 -1.14
N ALA A 55 14.58 8.44 -1.40
CA ALA A 55 15.74 7.56 -1.31
C ALA A 55 16.83 7.90 -2.34
N SER A 56 16.44 8.35 -3.54
CA SER A 56 17.37 8.83 -4.55
C SER A 56 18.11 10.09 -4.10
N ARG A 57 17.39 11.04 -3.47
CA ARG A 57 17.98 12.26 -2.91
C ARG A 57 18.94 11.97 -1.76
N SER A 58 18.64 11.01 -0.89
CA SER A 58 19.52 10.68 0.24
C SER A 58 20.82 10.02 -0.21
N ARG A 59 20.82 9.25 -1.30
CA ARG A 59 22.04 8.63 -1.88
C ARG A 59 22.95 9.59 -2.65
N ARG A 60 22.43 10.75 -3.07
CA ARG A 60 23.19 11.77 -3.81
C ARG A 60 23.78 12.86 -2.90
N ARG A 61 23.54 12.75 -1.60
CA ARG A 61 24.22 13.52 -0.56
C ARG A 61 25.35 12.68 -0.01
#